data_AF-A0A2G6CI20-F1
#
_entry.id   AF-A0A2G6CI20-F1
#
_cell.length_a   1.000
_cell.length_b   1.000
_cell.length_c   1.000
_cell.angle_alpha   90.00
_cell.angle_beta   90.00
_cell.angle_gamma   90.00
#
_symmetry.space_group_name_H-M   'P 1'
#
loop_
_entity.id
_entity.type
_entity.pdbx_description
1 polymer ?
#
loop_
_entity_poly.entity_id
_entity_poly.type
_entity_poly.pdbx_seq_one_letter_code
_entity_poly.pdbx_strand_id
1 'polypeptide(L)' 'MPPQAIFSEAGLRCTAKTRYRQPDQTCRVFALNEKGTEVKVTFEQPQRAVTPGQSAVFYIDEVCLGGGVIETIDAPHS' A
#
# COMPACT_ATOMS: atom_id res chain seq x y z
N MET A 1 -11.89 4.05 10.67
CA MET A 1 -10.69 4.02 11.51
C MET A 1 -9.71 3.05 10.86
N PRO A 2 -8.43 3.41 10.67
CA PRO A 2 -7.46 2.50 10.08
C PRO A 2 -7.25 1.26 10.95
N PRO A 3 -6.88 0.10 10.36
CA PRO A 3 -6.55 -1.09 11.12
C PRO A 3 -5.36 -0.85 12.05
N GLN A 4 -5.46 -1.21 13.33
CA GLN A 4 -4.41 -0.94 14.33
C GLN A 4 -3.04 -1.52 13.98
N ALA A 5 -3.00 -2.63 13.23
CA ALA A 5 -1.77 -3.29 12.82
C ALA A 5 -0.82 -2.38 12.00
N ILE A 6 -1.34 -1.34 11.31
CA ILE A 6 -0.47 -0.42 10.55
C ILE A 6 0.46 0.40 11.46
N PHE A 7 0.13 0.55 12.74
CA PHE A 7 0.94 1.30 13.72
C PHE A 7 2.00 0.41 14.41
N SER A 8 2.05 -0.89 14.08
CA SER A 8 3.05 -1.81 14.62
C SER A 8 4.31 -1.89 13.76
N GLU A 9 5.43 -2.30 14.34
CA GLU A 9 6.69 -2.52 13.60
C GLU A 9 6.59 -3.64 12.55
N ALA A 10 5.65 -4.59 12.73
CA ALA A 10 5.41 -5.66 11.77
C ALA A 10 4.62 -5.18 10.54
N GLY A 11 3.86 -4.08 10.68
CA GLY A 11 2.93 -3.59 9.68
C GLY A 11 1.73 -4.51 9.44
N LEU A 12 0.74 -4.00 8.73
CA LEU A 12 -0.39 -4.79 8.27
C LEU A 12 0.00 -5.56 7.01
N ARG A 13 0.00 -6.90 7.05
CA ARG A 13 0.12 -7.73 5.85
C ARG A 13 -1.23 -7.78 5.13
N CYS A 14 -1.25 -7.38 3.87
CA CYS A 14 -2.44 -7.35 3.02
C CYS A 14 -2.03 -7.49 1.54
N THR A 15 -3.00 -7.34 0.64
CA THR A 15 -2.70 -7.14 -0.79
C THR A 15 -3.03 -5.71 -1.20
N ALA A 16 -2.39 -5.25 -2.28
CA ALA A 16 -2.70 -3.98 -2.89
C ALA A 16 -2.70 -4.05 -4.42
N LYS A 17 -3.54 -3.20 -5.03
CA LYS A 17 -3.55 -2.92 -6.46
C LYS A 17 -3.15 -1.46 -6.68
N THR A 18 -2.09 -1.22 -7.43
CA THR A 18 -1.68 0.12 -7.89
C THR A 18 -2.23 0.44 -9.29
N ARG A 19 -2.82 -0.56 -9.97
CA ARG A 19 -3.46 -0.46 -11.28
C ARG A 19 -4.69 -1.34 -11.37
N TYR A 20 -5.73 -0.88 -12.05
CA TYR A 20 -7.03 -1.57 -12.15
C TYR A 20 -6.95 -3.01 -12.69
N ARG A 21 -6.11 -3.25 -13.71
CA ARG A 21 -5.97 -4.57 -14.36
C ARG A 21 -4.87 -5.45 -13.76
N GLN A 22 -4.22 -5.01 -12.69
CA GLN A 22 -3.15 -5.77 -12.08
C GLN A 22 -3.72 -6.78 -11.07
N PRO A 23 -3.19 -8.02 -11.00
CA PRO A 23 -3.52 -8.93 -9.92
C PRO A 23 -3.06 -8.36 -8.57
N ASP A 24 -3.75 -8.77 -7.51
CA ASP A 24 -3.41 -8.43 -6.13
C ASP A 24 -1.94 -8.74 -5.81
N GLN A 25 -1.24 -7.77 -5.25
CA GLN A 25 0.17 -7.88 -4.89
C GLN A 25 0.32 -7.86 -3.38
N THR A 26 1.01 -8.84 -2.82
CA THR A 26 1.25 -8.88 -1.38
C THR A 26 2.16 -7.75 -0.94
N CYS A 27 1.75 -7.06 0.13
CA CYS A 27 2.48 -5.94 0.70
C CYS A 27 2.29 -5.84 2.22
N ARG A 28 3.11 -4.99 2.82
CA ARG A 28 2.94 -4.50 4.20
C ARG A 28 2.68 -3.00 4.21
N VAL A 29 1.74 -2.59 5.04
CA VAL A 29 1.35 -1.18 5.21
C VAL A 29 1.73 -0.72 6.62
N PHE A 30 2.42 0.42 6.69
CA PHE A 30 2.89 1.05 7.92
C PHE A 30 2.40 2.49 7.98
N ALA A 31 1.85 2.93 9.11
CA ALA A 31 1.51 4.33 9.31
C ALA A 31 2.77 5.18 9.43
N LEU A 32 2.76 6.34 8.77
CA LEU A 32 3.81 7.36 8.89
C LEU A 32 3.43 8.48 9.86
N ASN A 33 2.16 8.54 10.26
CA ASN A 33 1.67 9.48 11.25
C ASN A 33 0.64 8.84 12.19
N GLU A 34 0.35 9.48 13.32
CA GLU A 34 -0.57 8.97 14.36
C GLU A 34 -2.02 8.80 13.88
N LYS A 35 -2.40 9.52 12.82
CA LYS A 35 -3.75 9.47 12.26
C LYS A 35 -3.93 8.35 11.23
N GLY A 36 -2.85 7.74 10.76
CA GLY A 36 -2.85 6.74 9.69
C GLY A 36 -3.32 7.30 8.34
N THR A 37 -3.20 8.61 8.11
CA THR A 37 -3.56 9.24 6.83
C THR A 37 -2.43 9.18 5.81
N GLU A 38 -1.20 9.05 6.29
CA GLU A 38 -0.01 8.80 5.48
C GLU A 38 0.52 7.42 5.83
N VAL A 39 0.85 6.64 4.80
CA VAL A 39 1.31 5.27 4.96
C VAL A 39 2.48 4.98 4.03
N LYS A 40 3.42 4.16 4.51
CA LYS A 40 4.42 3.49 3.68
C LYS A 40 3.91 2.12 3.30
N VAL A 41 4.00 1.80 2.03
CA VAL A 41 3.66 0.48 1.48
C VAL A 41 4.93 -0.19 1.01
N THR A 42 5.20 -1.40 1.47
CA THR A 42 6.34 -2.21 1.03
C THR A 42 5.83 -3.49 0.41
N PHE A 43 6.05 -3.66 -0.89
CA PHE A 43 5.64 -4.87 -1.62
C PHE A 43 6.66 -5.99 -1.40
N GLU A 44 6.18 -7.23 -1.28
CA GLU A 44 7.05 -8.42 -1.18
C GLU A 44 7.82 -8.67 -2.48
N GLN A 45 7.26 -8.22 -3.61
CA GLN A 45 7.89 -8.29 -4.94
C GLN A 45 7.99 -6.89 -5.57
N PRO A 46 9.07 -6.58 -6.31
CA PRO A 46 9.21 -5.31 -7.00
C PRO A 46 8.03 -5.01 -7.94
N GLN A 47 7.48 -3.80 -7.84
CA GLN A 47 6.35 -3.37 -8.65
C GLN A 47 6.82 -2.51 -9.81
N ARG A 48 6.40 -2.86 -11.02
CA ARG A 48 6.75 -2.10 -12.23
C ARG A 48 5.69 -1.04 -12.51
N ALA A 49 6.14 0.07 -13.10
CA ALA A 49 5.28 1.11 -13.64
C ALA A 49 4.27 1.70 -12.62
N VAL A 50 4.67 1.74 -11.34
CA VAL A 50 3.98 2.53 -10.31
C VAL A 50 4.33 3.99 -10.56
N THR A 51 3.32 4.85 -10.66
CA THR A 51 3.53 6.29 -10.91
C THR A 51 2.83 7.13 -9.85
N PRO A 52 3.48 8.17 -9.32
CA PRO A 52 2.79 9.16 -8.50
C PRO A 52 1.52 9.70 -9.17
N GLY A 53 0.48 9.93 -8.38
CA GLY A 53 -0.85 10.31 -8.84
C GLY A 53 -1.78 9.13 -9.16
N GLN A 54 -1.28 7.89 -9.26
CA GLN A 54 -2.14 6.71 -9.31
C GLN A 54 -2.69 6.36 -7.93
N SER A 55 -3.81 5.64 -7.90
CA SER A 55 -4.39 5.13 -6.66
C SER A 55 -3.80 3.76 -6.30
N ALA A 56 -3.50 3.57 -5.02
CA ALA A 56 -3.29 2.26 -4.41
C ALA A 56 -4.53 1.87 -3.61
N VAL A 57 -5.07 0.68 -3.84
CA VAL A 57 -6.22 0.14 -3.11
C VAL A 57 -5.81 -1.13 -2.38
N PHE A 58 -6.17 -1.25 -1.11
CA PHE A 58 -5.74 -2.32 -0.21
C PHE A 58 -6.87 -3.30 0.11
N TYR A 59 -6.54 -4.58 0.16
CA TYR A 59 -7.48 -5.65 0.42
C TYR A 59 -6.94 -6.67 1.42
N ILE A 60 -7.83 -7.23 2.24
CA ILE A 60 -7.61 -8.49 2.95
C ILE A 60 -8.67 -9.46 2.45
N ASP A 61 -8.22 -10.53 1.79
CA ASP A 61 -9.10 -11.44 1.06
C ASP A 61 -10.01 -10.62 0.12
N GLU A 62 -11.34 -10.70 0.29
CA GLU A 62 -12.32 -9.97 -0.52
C GLU A 62 -12.70 -8.59 0.07
N VAL A 63 -12.14 -8.21 1.22
CA VAL A 63 -12.51 -6.99 1.95
C VAL A 63 -11.64 -5.82 1.50
N CYS A 64 -12.27 -4.80 0.92
CA CYS A 64 -11.61 -3.52 0.63
C CYS A 64 -11.40 -2.73 1.93
N LEU A 65 -10.14 -2.48 2.28
CA LEU A 65 -9.75 -1.69 3.46
C LEU A 65 -9.76 -0.18 3.18
N GLY A 66 -9.75 0.20 1.90
CA GLY A 66 -9.65 1.56 1.43
C GLY A 66 -8.50 1.75 0.44
N GLY A 67 -8.15 3.00 0.18
CA GLY A 67 -7.09 3.34 -0.75
C GLY A 67 -6.61 4.78 -0.57
N GLY A 68 -5.54 5.11 -1.28
CA GLY A 68 -4.92 6.42 -1.26
C GLY A 68 -4.24 6.73 -2.59
N VAL A 69 -3.83 7.98 -2.74
CA VAL A 69 -3.02 8.42 -3.89
C VAL A 69 -1.56 8.16 -3.58
N ILE A 70 -0.84 7.60 -4.54
CA ILE A 70 0.61 7.39 -4.45
C ILE A 70 1.27 8.75 -4.65
N GLU A 71 1.92 9.28 -3.62
CA GLU A 71 2.62 10.56 -3.70
C GLU A 71 4.08 10.40 -4.13
N THR A 72 4.75 9.40 -3.57
CA THR A 72 6.17 9.13 -3.83
C THR A 72 6.40 7.64 -4.05
N ILE A 73 7.45 7.32 -4.79
CA ILE A 73 7.91 5.95 -5.02
C ILE A 73 9.39 5.88 -4.70
N ASP A 74 9.80 4.80 -4.03
CA ASP A 74 11.21 4.45 -3.82
C ASP A 74 11.58 3.35 -4.81
N ALA A 75 11.46 3.66 -6.09
CA ALA A 75 11.88 2.77 -7.17
C ALA A 75 13.30 3.17 -7.61
N PRO A 76 14.25 2.23 -7.70
CA PRO A 76 15.55 2.55 -8.31
C PRO A 76 15.29 3.08 -9.72
N HIS A 77 15.86 4.27 -10.02
CA HIS A 77 15.86 4.79 -11.37
C HIS A 77 16.65 3.78 -12.23
N SER A 78 15.96 3.17 -13.20
CA SER A 78 16.59 2.36 -14.24
C SER A 78 17.44 3.23 -15.17
#